data_AF-A0A5J5GB66-F1
#
_entry.id   AF-A0A5J5GB66-F1
#
_cell.length_a   1.000
_cell.length_b   1.000
_cell.length_c   1.000
_cell.angle_alpha   90.00
_cell.angle_beta   90.00
_cell.angle_gamma   90.00
#
_symmetry.space_group_name_H-M   'P 1'
#
loop_
_entity.id
_entity.type
_entity.pdbx_description
1 polymer ?
#
loop_
_entity_poly.entity_id
_entity_poly.type
_entity_poly.pdbx_seq_one_letter_code
_entity_poly.pdbx_strand_id
1 'polypeptide(L)'
;MLRSNQQSDEEKLQKIVTKKNYIVNKVEANLAIHFTIKPEWITKKSKRLNVKVFKVGESEIFLSDVVYRERDIYFSFHTSLNLQEEGRFIFPGDLKQNGVFSTPQEEFLLVTSDHQRLIPSQIGLGPSADFSFGIDLSDQGKIARGFNVQYSGFNQFAYYRKHP
;
A
#
# COMPACT_ATOMS: atom_id res chain seq x y z
N MET A 1 -0.56 20.19 -9.73
CA MET A 1 -1.29 19.39 -10.74
C MET A 1 -1.55 17.93 -10.33
N LEU A 2 -1.39 17.51 -9.06
CA LEU A 2 -1.58 16.10 -8.65
C LEU A 2 -3.03 15.73 -8.26
N ARG A 3 -3.90 16.72 -8.00
CA ARG A 3 -5.25 16.48 -7.45
C ARG A 3 -6.30 16.02 -8.48
N SER A 4 -6.17 16.39 -9.76
CA SER A 4 -7.19 16.06 -10.78
C SER A 4 -7.19 14.58 -11.17
N ASN A 5 -6.02 13.94 -11.17
CA ASN A 5 -5.91 12.52 -11.56
C ASN A 5 -6.26 11.56 -10.40
N GLN A 6 -6.06 11.96 -9.15
CA GLN A 6 -6.44 11.13 -7.99
C GLN A 6 -7.96 10.95 -7.89
N GLN A 7 -8.73 12.01 -8.11
CA GLN A 7 -10.19 11.94 -8.05
C GLN A 7 -10.78 11.08 -9.19
N SER A 8 -10.19 11.11 -10.39
CA SER A 8 -10.61 10.26 -11.50
C SER A 8 -10.29 8.78 -11.27
N ASP A 9 -9.15 8.48 -10.64
CA ASP A 9 -8.73 7.12 -10.34
C ASP A 9 -9.60 6.49 -9.23
N GLU A 10 -9.97 7.24 -8.20
CA GLU A 10 -10.89 6.76 -7.15
C GLU A 10 -12.29 6.44 -7.70
N GLU A 11 -12.85 7.32 -8.54
CA GLU A 11 -14.15 7.07 -9.17
C GLU A 11 -14.11 5.88 -10.13
N LYS A 12 -13.02 5.73 -10.88
CA LYS A 12 -12.83 4.61 -11.80
C LYS A 12 -12.62 3.31 -11.04
N LEU A 13 -11.81 3.34 -10.00
CA LEU A 13 -11.63 2.23 -9.07
C LEU A 13 -12.97 1.79 -8.51
N GLN A 14 -13.79 2.73 -8.02
CA GLN A 14 -15.12 2.42 -7.48
C GLN A 14 -16.00 1.69 -8.50
N LYS A 15 -15.99 2.12 -9.77
CA LYS A 15 -16.72 1.41 -10.85
C LYS A 15 -16.17 0.01 -11.10
N ILE A 16 -14.85 -0.15 -11.09
CA ILE A 16 -14.17 -1.45 -11.28
C ILE A 16 -14.51 -2.39 -10.12
N VAL A 17 -14.30 -1.97 -8.87
CA VAL A 17 -14.51 -2.84 -7.69
C VAL A 17 -15.97 -3.20 -7.48
N THR A 18 -16.92 -2.32 -7.84
CA THR A 18 -18.36 -2.62 -7.85
C THR A 18 -18.81 -3.38 -9.10
N LYS A 19 -17.89 -3.70 -10.01
CA LYS A 19 -18.15 -4.41 -11.28
C LYS A 19 -19.18 -3.70 -12.17
N LYS A 20 -19.31 -2.38 -12.02
CA LYS A 20 -20.22 -1.53 -12.80
C LYS A 20 -19.60 -1.29 -14.18
N ASN A 21 -20.10 -1.99 -15.18
CA ASN A 21 -19.59 -1.99 -16.57
C ASN A 21 -18.18 -2.58 -16.71
N TYR A 22 -17.67 -3.30 -15.71
CA TYR A 22 -16.38 -3.97 -15.76
C TYR A 22 -16.53 -5.45 -15.41
N ILE A 23 -15.70 -6.29 -16.03
CA ILE A 23 -15.43 -7.65 -15.57
C ILE A 23 -14.12 -7.57 -14.77
N VAL A 24 -14.11 -8.19 -13.59
CA VAL A 24 -12.96 -8.18 -12.68
C VAL A 24 -12.71 -9.58 -12.16
N ASN A 25 -11.50 -10.08 -12.36
CA ASN A 25 -11.06 -11.41 -11.96
C ASN A 25 -9.82 -11.29 -11.07
N LYS A 26 -9.80 -12.04 -9.97
CA LYS A 26 -8.57 -12.19 -9.18
C LYS A 26 -7.59 -13.05 -9.98
N VAL A 27 -6.39 -12.55 -10.19
CA VAL A 27 -5.30 -13.21 -10.90
C VAL A 27 -4.38 -13.93 -9.91
N GLU A 28 -4.06 -13.26 -8.80
CA GLU A 28 -3.15 -13.75 -7.78
C GLU A 28 -3.65 -13.36 -6.40
N ALA A 29 -3.56 -14.30 -5.46
CA ALA A 29 -3.89 -14.08 -4.07
C ALA A 29 -2.60 -13.93 -3.24
N ASN A 30 -2.62 -13.06 -2.23
CA ASN A 30 -1.51 -12.84 -1.30
C ASN A 30 -0.18 -12.49 -2.00
N LEU A 31 -0.26 -11.61 -3.01
CA LEU A 31 0.91 -11.07 -3.70
C LEU A 31 1.81 -10.37 -2.68
N ALA A 32 2.99 -10.95 -2.44
CA ALA A 32 4.00 -10.38 -1.58
C ALA A 32 4.77 -9.26 -2.31
N ILE A 33 4.74 -8.07 -1.74
CA ILE A 33 5.60 -6.96 -2.17
C ILE A 33 6.77 -6.81 -1.22
N HIS A 34 7.93 -6.44 -1.77
CA HIS A 34 9.17 -6.29 -1.03
C HIS A 34 9.82 -4.95 -1.38
N PHE A 35 10.16 -4.17 -0.36
CA PHE A 35 10.90 -2.91 -0.53
C PHE A 35 11.71 -2.57 0.72
N THR A 36 12.65 -1.65 0.57
CA THR A 36 13.53 -1.20 1.65
C THR A 36 13.20 0.24 2.03
N ILE A 37 13.03 0.49 3.32
CA ILE A 37 13.03 1.85 3.89
C ILE A 37 14.47 2.26 4.15
N LYS A 38 14.91 3.34 3.49
CA LYS A 38 16.28 3.83 3.60
C LYS A 38 16.48 4.70 4.85
N PRO A 39 17.68 4.71 5.46
CA PRO A 39 17.99 5.54 6.63
C PRO A 39 17.62 7.01 6.45
N GLU A 40 17.89 7.59 5.28
CA GLU A 40 17.67 9.01 5.00
C GLU A 40 16.18 9.42 4.96
N TRP A 41 15.26 8.46 4.95
CA TRP A 41 13.83 8.70 5.05
C TRP A 41 13.33 8.71 6.51
N ILE A 42 14.11 8.15 7.44
CA ILE A 42 13.80 8.04 8.86
C ILE A 42 14.41 9.24 9.60
N THR A 43 13.69 10.36 9.59
CA THR A 43 14.17 11.62 10.20
C THR A 43 13.50 11.87 11.54
N LYS A 44 14.19 12.38 12.56
CA LYS A 44 13.63 12.70 13.91
C LYS A 44 12.47 13.74 13.94
N LYS A 45 11.98 14.18 12.79
CA LYS A 45 10.85 15.08 12.61
C LYS A 45 9.94 14.51 11.54
N SER A 46 8.64 14.76 11.69
CA SER A 46 7.65 14.40 10.68
C SER A 46 7.98 15.03 9.34
N LYS A 47 7.92 14.25 8.27
CA LYS A 47 8.30 14.66 6.93
C LYS A 47 7.37 14.03 5.91
N ARG A 48 6.85 14.88 5.02
CA ARG A 48 6.19 14.44 3.80
C ARG A 48 7.25 14.05 2.77
N LEU A 49 7.07 12.88 2.20
CA LEU A 49 7.87 12.27 1.16
C LEU A 49 7.00 12.05 -0.08
N ASN A 50 7.65 11.68 -1.18
CA ASN A 50 6.97 11.17 -2.36
C ASN A 50 7.95 10.29 -3.11
N VAL A 51 8.38 9.22 -2.44
CA VAL A 51 9.43 8.33 -2.96
C VAL A 51 8.81 7.02 -3.36
N LYS A 52 8.94 6.65 -4.64
CA LYS A 52 8.49 5.35 -5.12
C LYS A 52 9.31 4.24 -4.47
N VAL A 53 8.63 3.34 -3.78
CA VAL A 53 9.25 2.19 -3.09
C VAL A 53 9.03 0.89 -3.85
N PHE A 54 7.96 0.81 -4.66
CA PHE A 54 7.61 -0.40 -5.39
C PHE A 54 6.79 -0.11 -6.64
N LYS A 55 6.84 -1.01 -7.62
CA LYS A 55 5.99 -0.99 -8.82
C LYS A 55 5.61 -2.42 -9.20
N VAL A 56 4.33 -2.64 -9.50
CA VAL A 56 3.83 -3.89 -10.07
C VAL A 56 2.72 -3.61 -11.07
N GLY A 57 2.94 -4.01 -12.32
CA GLY A 57 2.07 -3.61 -13.43
C GLY A 57 1.94 -2.09 -13.51
N GLU A 58 0.69 -1.62 -13.51
CA GLU A 58 0.36 -0.18 -13.53
C GLU A 58 0.35 0.46 -12.14
N SER A 59 0.40 -0.35 -11.07
CA SER A 59 0.37 0.14 -9.70
C SER A 59 1.76 0.55 -9.22
N GLU A 60 1.87 1.76 -8.68
CA GLU A 60 3.08 2.31 -8.08
C GLU A 60 2.82 2.67 -6.61
N ILE A 61 3.70 2.25 -5.71
CA ILE A 61 3.58 2.52 -4.27
C ILE A 61 4.64 3.54 -3.88
N PHE A 62 4.21 4.57 -3.17
CA PHE A 62 5.03 5.68 -2.71
C PHE A 62 5.02 5.75 -1.19
N LEU A 63 6.18 5.87 -0.57
CA LEU A 63 6.27 6.37 0.80
C LEU A 63 5.89 7.85 0.78
N SER A 64 4.70 8.16 1.32
CA SER A 64 4.12 9.50 1.30
C SER A 64 4.50 10.31 2.52
N ASP A 65 4.59 9.68 3.70
CA ASP A 65 4.86 10.39 4.95
C ASP A 65 5.57 9.49 5.95
N VAL A 66 6.49 10.09 6.71
CA VAL A 66 7.05 9.51 7.94
C VAL A 66 6.75 10.49 9.05
N VAL A 67 5.91 10.09 10.02
CA VAL A 67 5.40 10.96 11.07
C VAL A 67 5.89 10.46 12.42
N TYR A 68 6.55 11.31 13.19
CA TYR A 68 6.90 11.02 14.56
C TYR A 68 5.73 11.40 15.46
N ARG A 69 5.16 10.40 16.13
CA ARG A 69 4.09 10.55 17.12
C ARG A 69 4.63 10.29 18.52
N GLU A 70 3.78 10.43 19.52
CA GLU A 70 4.18 10.26 20.93
C GLU A 70 4.69 8.84 21.24
N ARG A 71 4.19 7.82 20.54
CA ARG A 71 4.47 6.40 20.83
C ARG A 71 5.11 5.63 19.67
N ASP A 72 5.02 6.15 18.45
CA ASP A 72 5.51 5.46 17.27
C ASP A 72 6.06 6.40 16.20
N ILE A 73 6.79 5.79 15.27
CA ILE A 73 7.17 6.36 13.99
C ILE A 73 6.24 5.74 12.96
N TYR A 74 5.36 6.56 12.38
CA TYR A 74 4.30 6.13 11.49
C TYR A 74 4.71 6.33 10.02
N PHE A 75 4.65 5.25 9.23
CA PHE A 75 4.98 5.23 7.81
C PHE A 75 3.70 5.12 7.00
N SER A 76 3.41 6.11 6.16
CA SER A 76 2.24 6.13 5.29
C SER A 76 2.64 5.90 3.85
N PHE A 77 1.89 5.05 3.16
CA PHE A 77 2.11 4.70 1.77
C PHE A 77 0.87 5.03 0.94
N HIS A 78 1.11 5.73 -0.15
CA HIS A 78 0.11 5.99 -1.16
C HIS A 78 0.32 5.08 -2.36
N THR A 79 -0.76 4.47 -2.83
CA THR A 79 -0.76 3.62 -4.02
C THR A 79 -1.44 4.37 -5.17
N SER A 80 -0.68 4.62 -6.24
CA SER A 80 -1.20 5.11 -7.51
C SER A 80 -1.52 3.91 -8.40
N LEU A 81 -2.78 3.77 -8.82
CA LEU A 81 -3.24 2.61 -9.58
C LEU A 81 -3.16 2.77 -11.10
N ASN A 82 -3.05 4.02 -11.60
CA ASN A 82 -2.93 4.37 -13.02
C ASN A 82 -3.93 3.64 -13.94
N LEU A 83 -5.21 3.63 -13.54
CA LEU A 83 -6.22 2.75 -14.12
C LEU A 83 -6.58 3.13 -15.58
N GLN A 84 -6.25 2.24 -16.51
CA GLN A 84 -6.66 2.29 -17.93
C GLN A 84 -8.03 1.64 -18.15
N GLU A 85 -8.57 1.59 -19.38
CA GLU A 85 -9.88 0.95 -19.66
C GLU A 85 -9.88 -0.56 -19.42
N GLU A 86 -8.71 -1.19 -19.50
CA GLU A 86 -8.42 -2.55 -19.10
C GLU A 86 -7.02 -2.62 -18.52
N GLY A 87 -6.74 -3.62 -17.69
CA GLY A 87 -5.43 -3.77 -17.10
C GLY A 87 -5.41 -4.61 -15.84
N ARG A 88 -4.38 -4.37 -15.01
CA ARG A 88 -4.21 -5.02 -13.71
C ARG A 88 -3.94 -4.00 -12.64
N PHE A 89 -4.46 -4.26 -11.44
CA PHE A 89 -4.22 -3.46 -10.26
C PHE A 89 -4.06 -4.35 -9.03
N ILE A 90 -3.37 -3.84 -8.01
CA ILE A 90 -3.31 -4.46 -6.69
C ILE A 90 -4.35 -3.82 -5.77
N PHE A 91 -4.94 -4.63 -4.89
CA PHE A 91 -5.85 -4.12 -3.87
C PHE A 91 -5.79 -4.99 -2.62
N PRO A 92 -5.84 -4.43 -1.41
CA PRO A 92 -5.81 -5.23 -0.18
C PRO A 92 -7.12 -6.00 -0.02
N GLY A 93 -7.01 -7.30 0.25
CA GLY A 93 -8.17 -8.14 0.54
C GLY A 93 -9.04 -8.53 -0.66
N ASP A 94 -10.21 -9.09 -0.37
CA ASP A 94 -11.14 -9.63 -1.38
C ASP A 94 -12.17 -8.62 -1.86
N LEU A 95 -12.45 -8.64 -3.18
CA LEU A 95 -13.56 -7.91 -3.79
C LEU A 95 -14.85 -8.74 -3.71
N LYS A 96 -15.70 -8.47 -2.71
CA LYS A 96 -17.04 -9.09 -2.63
C LYS A 96 -18.01 -8.41 -3.60
N GLN A 97 -19.10 -9.11 -3.95
CA GLN A 97 -20.10 -8.64 -4.93
C GLN A 97 -20.75 -7.30 -4.59
N ASN A 98 -20.76 -6.90 -3.31
CA ASN A 98 -21.32 -5.66 -2.80
C ASN A 98 -20.26 -4.57 -2.54
N GLY A 99 -19.01 -4.76 -2.99
CA GLY A 99 -17.91 -3.85 -2.70
C GLY A 99 -17.40 -3.91 -1.25
N VAL A 100 -17.84 -4.92 -0.46
CA VAL A 100 -17.34 -5.12 0.91
C VAL A 100 -15.97 -5.79 0.84
N PHE A 101 -15.02 -5.23 1.57
CA PHE A 101 -13.68 -5.77 1.72
C PHE A 101 -13.61 -6.71 2.92
N SER A 102 -12.93 -7.84 2.75
CA SER A 102 -12.32 -8.54 3.89
C SER A 102 -10.83 -8.31 3.81
N THR A 103 -10.31 -7.58 4.78
CA THR A 103 -8.88 -7.41 5.00
C THR A 103 -8.42 -8.47 5.99
N PRO A 104 -7.68 -9.50 5.54
CA PRO A 104 -7.13 -10.50 6.45
C PRO A 104 -6.19 -9.85 7.48
N GLN A 105 -6.03 -10.54 8.61
CA GLN A 105 -5.09 -10.15 9.67
C GLN A 105 -3.66 -10.12 9.10
N GLU A 106 -2.91 -9.08 9.44
CA GLU A 106 -1.88 -8.53 8.59
C GLU A 106 -0.59 -9.38 8.50
N GLU A 107 -0.04 -9.53 7.30
CA GLU A 107 1.25 -10.20 7.05
C GLU A 107 2.35 -9.18 6.73
N PHE A 108 2.63 -8.26 7.66
CA PHE A 108 3.86 -7.47 7.59
C PHE A 108 5.02 -8.27 8.18
N LEU A 109 6.07 -8.42 7.38
CA LEU A 109 7.37 -8.86 7.86
C LEU A 109 8.35 -7.69 7.71
N LEU A 110 8.69 -7.11 8.86
CA LEU A 110 9.65 -6.02 8.98
C LEU A 110 10.97 -6.59 9.51
N VAL A 111 12.06 -6.42 8.77
CA VAL A 111 13.36 -6.98 9.12
C VAL A 111 14.44 -5.91 9.02
N THR A 112 15.15 -5.66 10.10
CA THR A 112 16.26 -4.70 10.16
C THR A 112 17.48 -5.22 9.38
N SER A 113 18.45 -4.33 9.15
CA SER A 113 19.73 -4.69 8.51
C SER A 113 20.53 -5.77 9.25
N ASP A 114 20.34 -5.93 10.57
CA ASP A 114 20.94 -6.97 11.40
C ASP A 114 20.02 -8.19 11.62
N HIS A 115 19.02 -8.36 10.74
CA HIS A 115 18.10 -9.49 10.71
C HIS A 115 17.18 -9.63 11.93
N GLN A 116 16.96 -8.55 12.68
CA GLN A 116 15.96 -8.53 13.75
C GLN A 116 14.57 -8.30 13.15
N ARG A 117 13.60 -9.09 13.61
CA ARG A 117 12.19 -8.88 13.26
C ARG A 117 11.60 -7.76 14.10
N LEU A 118 10.88 -6.84 13.46
CA LEU A 118 10.09 -5.80 14.12
C LEU A 118 8.61 -6.17 14.07
N ILE A 119 7.88 -5.76 15.09
CA ILE A 119 6.42 -5.92 15.17
C ILE A 119 5.80 -4.55 14.91
N PRO A 120 4.94 -4.41 13.88
CA PRO A 120 4.18 -3.18 13.69
C PRO A 120 3.32 -2.86 14.91
N SER A 121 3.34 -1.61 15.39
CA SER A 121 2.54 -1.16 16.54
C SER A 121 1.09 -0.85 16.15
N GLN A 122 0.90 -0.32 14.95
CA GLN A 122 -0.38 0.03 14.36
C GLN A 122 -0.30 -0.25 12.87
N ILE A 123 -1.39 -0.70 12.28
CA ILE A 123 -1.54 -0.82 10.84
C ILE A 123 -2.82 -0.11 10.42
N GLY A 124 -2.79 0.52 9.25
CA GLY A 124 -3.93 1.23 8.69
C GLY A 124 -4.04 0.97 7.20
N LEU A 125 -5.26 0.86 6.71
CA LEU A 125 -5.57 0.72 5.29
C LEU A 125 -6.46 1.88 4.86
N GLY A 126 -6.19 2.38 3.67
CA GLY A 126 -6.83 3.57 3.11
C GLY A 126 -7.49 3.30 1.75
N PRO A 127 -8.07 4.34 1.15
CA PRO A 127 -8.60 4.27 -0.21
C PRO A 127 -7.49 3.93 -1.22
N SER A 128 -7.86 3.48 -2.41
CA SER A 128 -6.91 3.26 -3.51
C SER A 128 -5.77 2.28 -3.19
N ALA A 129 -5.96 1.36 -2.24
CA ALA A 129 -4.92 0.45 -1.76
C ALA A 129 -3.79 1.14 -0.98
N ASP A 130 -4.04 2.32 -0.41
CA ASP A 130 -3.15 2.96 0.55
C ASP A 130 -3.02 2.10 1.80
N PHE A 131 -1.84 2.14 2.41
CA PHE A 131 -1.58 1.42 3.65
C PHE A 131 -0.56 2.16 4.49
N SER A 132 -0.48 1.78 5.76
CA SER A 132 0.42 2.40 6.71
C SER A 132 0.72 1.47 7.86
N PHE A 133 1.87 1.69 8.50
CA PHE A 133 2.22 1.00 9.72
C PHE A 133 3.06 1.88 10.65
N GLY A 134 2.92 1.65 11.95
CA GLY A 134 3.75 2.25 13.01
C GLY A 134 4.85 1.31 13.45
N ILE A 135 6.00 1.87 13.81
CA ILE A 135 7.06 1.17 14.57
C ILE A 135 7.17 1.88 15.92
N ASP A 136 7.14 1.11 17.01
CA ASP A 136 7.24 1.65 18.37
C ASP A 136 8.50 2.52 18.52
N LEU A 137 8.37 3.65 19.20
CA LEU A 137 9.48 4.59 19.36
C LEU A 137 10.66 3.96 20.12
N SER A 138 10.42 2.97 20.98
CA SER A 138 11.47 2.18 21.64
C SER A 138 12.34 1.39 20.66
N ASP A 139 11.82 1.08 19.47
CA ASP A 139 12.53 0.40 18.38
C ASP A 139 13.22 1.36 17.40
N GLN A 140 13.14 2.68 17.63
CA GLN A 140 13.75 3.69 16.74
C GLN A 140 15.24 3.42 16.47
N GLY A 141 15.98 3.00 17.50
CA GLY A 141 17.41 2.70 17.37
C GLY A 141 17.69 1.54 16.40
N LYS A 142 16.79 0.55 16.34
CA LYS A 142 16.92 -0.64 15.49
C LYS A 142 16.74 -0.32 14.01
N ILE A 143 15.93 0.69 13.70
CA ILE A 143 15.63 1.11 12.32
C ILE A 143 16.53 2.23 11.81
N ALA A 144 17.47 2.73 12.61
CA ALA A 144 18.33 3.86 12.23
C ALA A 144 19.17 3.60 10.96
N ARG A 145 19.41 2.32 10.62
CA ARG A 145 20.11 1.89 9.40
C ARG A 145 19.17 1.47 8.26
N GLY A 146 17.89 1.79 8.37
CA GLY A 146 16.86 1.29 7.46
C GLY A 146 16.46 -0.15 7.77
N PHE A 147 15.44 -0.62 7.07
CA PHE A 147 14.85 -1.94 7.26
C PHE A 147 14.10 -2.37 5.99
N ASN A 148 13.94 -3.68 5.83
CA ASN A 148 13.18 -4.29 4.76
C ASN A 148 11.74 -4.50 5.19
N VAL A 149 10.83 -4.30 4.25
CA VAL A 149 9.40 -4.48 4.39
C VAL A 149 8.98 -5.55 3.40
N GLN A 150 8.32 -6.58 3.89
CA GLN A 150 7.50 -7.46 3.11
C GLN A 150 6.04 -7.29 3.54
N TYR A 151 5.15 -7.18 2.56
CA TYR A 151 3.70 -7.13 2.78
C TYR A 151 2.99 -8.04 1.79
N SER A 152 2.24 -9.02 2.29
CA SER A 152 1.51 -10.02 1.48
C SER A 152 -0.01 -9.86 1.55
N GLY A 153 -0.51 -8.70 2.01
CA GLY A 153 -1.95 -8.45 2.07
C GLY A 153 -2.60 -8.05 0.73
N PHE A 154 -1.83 -7.91 -0.35
CA PHE A 154 -2.37 -7.55 -1.66
C PHE A 154 -2.89 -8.77 -2.43
N ASN A 155 -4.00 -8.58 -3.12
CA ASN A 155 -4.42 -9.43 -4.22
C ASN A 155 -4.22 -8.68 -5.54
N GLN A 156 -3.85 -9.39 -6.60
CA GLN A 156 -3.81 -8.82 -7.94
C GLN A 156 -5.11 -9.14 -8.69
N PHE A 157 -5.68 -8.14 -9.32
CA PHE A 157 -6.89 -8.26 -10.13
C PHE A 157 -6.61 -7.83 -11.56
N ALA A 158 -7.20 -8.55 -12.51
CA ALA A 158 -7.32 -8.12 -13.90
C ALA A 158 -8.74 -7.61 -14.13
N TYR A 159 -8.86 -6.55 -14.93
CA TYR A 159 -10.15 -5.98 -15.28
C TYR A 159 -10.18 -5.52 -16.73
N TYR A 160 -11.38 -5.50 -17.30
CA TYR A 160 -11.67 -4.91 -18.60
C TYR A 160 -13.11 -4.46 -18.66
N ARG A 161 -13.38 -3.45 -19.49
CA ARG A 161 -14.73 -2.90 -19.67
C ARG A 161 -15.61 -3.92 -20.39
N LYS A 162 -16.86 -4.09 -19.92
CA LYS A 162 -17.87 -4.87 -20.64
C LYS A 162 -18.12 -4.20 -21.98
N HIS A 163 -17.94 -4.93 -23.08
CA HIS A 163 -18.42 -4.47 -24.37
C HIS A 163 -19.96 -4.34 -24.31
N PRO A 164 -20.54 -3.28 -24.89
CA PRO A 164 -21.98 -3.14 -25.00
C PRO A 164 -22.61 -4.27 -25.82
#